data_AF-A0A523KKJ8-F1
#
_entry.id   AF-A0A523KKJ8-F1
#
_cell.length_a   1.000
_cell.length_b   1.000
_cell.length_c   1.000
_cell.angle_alpha   90.00
_cell.angle_beta   90.00
_cell.angle_gamma   90.00
#
_symmetry.space_group_name_H-M   'P 1'
#
loop_
_entity.id
_entity.type
_entity.pdbx_description
1 polymer ?
#
loop_
_entity_poly.entity_id
_entity_poly.type
_entity_poly.pdbx_seq_one_letter_code
_entity_poly.pdbx_strand_id
1 'polypeptide(L)'
;SKQLKGLRRAKIAKAALSSGSAAIHAKDMNQCIELANRYAPEHLVLAIDDPDSVVKQIENAGAIFLGHYTPVAVGDYLAGPNHVLPTGGTARFFSPLGVDDFLKRTSIVRFEPPKLRELGLEVMRLAELEGLGGHAKSVELRLQKIRRARREREAAREAGVEFKV
;
A
#
# COMPACT_ATOMS: atom_id res chain seq x y z
N SER A 1 38.80 9.30 8.48
CA SER A 1 39.88 8.89 9.43
C SER A 1 39.85 9.67 10.76
N LYS A 2 39.75 11.01 10.78
CA LYS A 2 39.79 11.81 12.03
C LYS A 2 38.67 11.49 13.03
N GLN A 3 37.40 11.50 12.62
CA GLN A 3 36.25 11.23 13.52
C GLN A 3 36.21 9.77 14.03
N LEU A 4 36.62 8.80 13.19
CA LEU A 4 36.65 7.38 13.57
C LEU A 4 37.47 7.11 14.84
N LYS A 5 38.55 7.86 15.08
CA LYS A 5 39.42 7.67 16.24
C LYS A 5 38.70 7.88 17.58
N GLY A 6 37.66 8.72 17.61
CA GLY A 6 36.88 9.02 18.81
C GLY A 6 35.71 8.07 19.07
N LEU A 7 35.41 7.14 18.16
CA LEU A 7 34.22 6.29 18.27
C LEU A 7 34.53 5.01 19.04
N ARG A 8 33.71 4.69 20.05
CA ARG A 8 33.79 3.40 20.77
C ARG A 8 33.65 2.19 19.83
N ARG A 9 32.86 2.32 18.77
CA ARG A 9 32.61 1.27 17.76
C ARG A 9 33.43 1.48 16.47
N ALA A 10 34.60 2.12 16.56
CA ALA A 10 35.44 2.46 15.39
C ALA A 10 35.74 1.27 14.46
N LYS A 11 35.97 0.07 15.02
CA LYS A 11 36.26 -1.13 14.23
C LYS A 11 35.10 -1.49 13.28
N ILE A 12 33.87 -1.44 13.78
CA ILE A 12 32.66 -1.74 13.00
C ILE A 12 32.44 -0.66 11.94
N ALA A 13 32.52 0.61 12.33
CA ALA A 13 32.36 1.74 11.40
C ALA A 13 33.41 1.71 10.28
N LYS A 14 34.67 1.36 10.60
CA LYS A 14 35.72 1.21 9.59
C LYS A 14 35.41 0.08 8.62
N ALA A 15 34.97 -1.09 9.09
CA ALA A 15 34.61 -2.20 8.23
C ALA A 15 33.46 -1.83 7.28
N ALA A 16 32.38 -1.22 7.79
CA ALA A 16 31.24 -0.78 6.99
C ALA A 16 31.64 0.24 5.91
N LEU A 17 32.48 1.23 6.25
CA LEU A 17 33.00 2.20 5.28
C LEU A 17 33.90 1.55 4.22
N SER A 18 34.65 0.51 4.58
CA SER A 18 35.59 -0.14 3.66
C SER A 18 34.91 -1.11 2.69
N SER A 19 33.82 -1.77 3.07
CA SER A 19 33.16 -2.80 2.24
C SER A 19 31.77 -2.43 1.75
N GLY A 20 31.13 -1.41 2.33
CA GLY A 20 29.72 -1.09 2.11
C GLY A 20 29.47 0.38 1.83
N SER A 21 30.48 1.13 1.39
CA SER A 21 30.32 2.54 1.04
C SER A 21 31.01 2.86 -0.27
N ALA A 22 30.43 3.81 -1.01
CA ALA A 22 30.98 4.35 -2.24
C ALA A 22 30.76 5.87 -2.27
N ALA A 23 31.66 6.59 -2.92
CA ALA A 23 31.45 7.97 -3.30
C ALA A 23 31.17 8.02 -4.80
N ILE A 24 30.05 8.60 -5.19
CA ILE A 24 29.64 8.71 -6.59
C ILE A 24 29.61 10.20 -6.94
N HIS A 25 30.42 10.59 -7.92
CA HIS A 25 30.38 11.93 -8.48
C HIS A 25 29.40 11.92 -9.66
N ALA A 26 28.25 12.57 -9.46
CA ALA A 26 27.25 12.76 -10.50
C ALA A 26 27.48 14.08 -11.24
N LYS A 27 27.02 14.16 -12.49
CA LYS A 27 27.16 15.33 -13.36
C LYS A 27 26.34 16.54 -12.87
N ASP A 28 25.17 16.28 -12.30
CA ASP A 28 24.18 17.27 -11.89
C ASP A 28 23.20 16.68 -10.86
N MET A 29 22.31 17.54 -10.34
CA MET A 29 21.30 17.14 -9.35
C MET A 29 20.30 16.12 -9.89
N ASN A 30 19.95 16.19 -11.17
CA ASN A 30 19.01 15.25 -11.78
C ASN A 30 19.59 13.83 -11.77
N GLN A 31 20.89 13.68 -12.06
CA GLN A 31 21.55 12.38 -11.97
C GLN A 31 21.67 11.90 -10.51
N CYS A 32 21.86 12.80 -9.53
CA CYS A 32 21.79 12.42 -8.11
C CYS A 32 20.42 11.83 -7.74
N ILE A 33 19.34 12.48 -8.18
CA ILE A 33 17.95 12.03 -7.95
C ILE A 33 17.70 10.68 -8.62
N GLU A 34 18.11 10.52 -9.89
CA GLU A 34 17.98 9.24 -10.62
C GLU A 34 18.70 8.11 -9.87
N LEU A 35 19.94 8.37 -9.43
CA LEU A 35 20.72 7.39 -8.68
C LEU A 35 20.07 7.05 -7.33
N ALA A 36 19.56 8.04 -6.59
CA ALA A 36 18.86 7.81 -5.33
C ALA A 36 17.61 6.93 -5.52
N ASN A 37 16.77 7.25 -6.52
CA ASN A 37 15.56 6.48 -6.83
C ASN A 37 15.89 5.06 -7.29
N ARG A 38 16.94 4.87 -8.08
CA ARG A 38 17.38 3.53 -8.51
C ARG A 38 17.95 2.71 -7.35
N TYR A 39 18.73 3.35 -6.48
CA TYR A 39 19.33 2.72 -5.32
C TYR A 39 18.27 2.32 -4.27
N ALA A 40 17.23 3.15 -4.11
CA ALA A 40 16.12 2.95 -3.17
C ALA A 40 16.61 2.75 -1.72
N PRO A 41 17.27 3.76 -1.13
CA PRO A 41 17.89 3.65 0.18
C PRO A 41 16.86 3.46 1.30
N GLU A 42 17.31 2.82 2.38
CA GLU A 42 16.60 2.83 3.66
C GLU A 42 16.43 4.27 4.19
N HIS A 43 17.54 5.03 4.26
CA HIS A 43 17.57 6.43 4.65
C HIS A 43 18.21 7.29 3.54
N LEU A 44 17.53 8.34 3.09
CA LEU A 44 18.07 9.35 2.17
C LEU A 44 18.28 10.67 2.89
N VAL A 45 19.48 11.24 2.80
CA VAL A 45 19.78 12.58 3.34
C VAL A 45 20.02 13.55 2.20
N LEU A 46 19.19 14.58 2.09
CA LEU A 46 19.34 15.69 1.16
C LEU A 46 20.07 16.85 1.85
N ALA A 47 21.39 16.73 2.00
CA ALA A 47 22.26 17.72 2.60
C ALA A 47 22.61 18.85 1.60
N ILE A 48 21.61 19.60 1.18
CA ILE A 48 21.70 20.72 0.22
C ILE A 48 20.93 21.93 0.75
N ASP A 49 21.16 23.11 0.15
CA ASP A 49 20.59 24.38 0.61
C ASP A 49 19.09 24.50 0.36
N ASP A 50 18.59 23.98 -0.76
CA ASP A 50 17.16 23.97 -1.13
C ASP A 50 16.67 22.53 -1.38
N PRO A 51 16.47 21.72 -0.32
CA PRO A 51 16.02 20.33 -0.46
C PRO A 51 14.55 20.23 -0.91
N ASP A 52 13.73 21.26 -0.65
CA ASP A 52 12.32 21.29 -1.04
C ASP A 52 12.14 21.33 -2.56
N SER A 53 13.08 21.91 -3.29
CA SER A 53 13.09 21.92 -4.76
C SER A 53 13.19 20.54 -5.41
N VAL A 54 13.73 19.54 -4.70
CA VAL A 54 14.00 18.20 -5.26
C VAL A 54 13.24 17.07 -4.58
N VAL A 55 12.79 17.22 -3.33
CA VAL A 55 12.22 16.12 -2.54
C VAL A 55 11.03 15.43 -3.23
N LYS A 56 10.21 16.19 -3.97
CA LYS A 56 9.05 15.64 -4.72
C LYS A 56 9.44 14.74 -5.89
N GLN A 57 10.69 14.77 -6.32
CA GLN A 57 11.23 13.92 -7.38
C GLN A 57 11.81 12.62 -6.80
N ILE A 58 11.86 12.46 -5.48
CA ILE A 58 12.26 11.21 -4.84
C ILE A 58 11.07 10.26 -4.79
N GLU A 59 11.20 9.14 -5.47
CA GLU A 59 10.18 8.09 -5.56
C GLU A 59 10.43 6.97 -4.55
N ASN A 60 11.70 6.61 -4.31
CA ASN A 60 12.07 5.43 -3.53
C ASN A 60 13.04 5.80 -2.39
N ALA A 61 12.53 5.88 -1.17
CA ALA A 61 13.32 5.96 0.06
C ALA A 61 12.46 5.54 1.26
N GLY A 62 13.04 4.86 2.26
CA GLY A 62 12.32 4.53 3.49
C GLY A 62 12.02 5.78 4.32
N ALA A 63 13.04 6.60 4.59
CA ALA A 63 12.89 7.91 5.22
C ALA A 63 13.78 8.96 4.54
N ILE A 64 13.28 10.19 4.41
CA ILE A 64 14.02 11.30 3.79
C ILE A 64 14.28 12.39 4.83
N PHE A 65 15.54 12.82 4.93
CA PHE A 65 16.01 13.85 5.85
C PHE A 65 16.44 15.08 5.06
N LEU A 66 15.86 16.25 5.38
CA LEU A 66 16.00 17.46 4.58
C LEU A 66 16.93 18.48 5.26
N GLY A 67 17.94 18.94 4.54
CA GLY A 67 18.81 20.04 4.96
C GLY A 67 19.94 19.64 5.92
N HIS A 68 20.84 20.59 6.16
CA HIS A 68 22.11 20.37 6.86
C HIS A 68 21.96 20.02 8.36
N TYR A 69 20.81 20.31 8.96
CA TYR A 69 20.56 20.18 10.40
C TYR A 69 19.68 18.99 10.77
N THR A 70 19.43 18.08 9.83
CA THR A 70 18.53 16.94 10.02
C THR A 70 19.30 15.62 9.91
N PRO A 71 20.17 15.28 10.88
CA PRO A 71 20.91 14.03 10.86
C PRO A 71 19.96 12.84 11.05
N VAL A 72 20.28 11.69 10.45
CA VAL A 72 19.49 10.45 10.54
C VAL A 72 19.13 10.07 11.98
N ALA A 73 20.07 10.28 12.91
CA ALA A 73 19.88 9.98 14.34
C ALA A 73 18.65 10.68 14.96
N VAL A 74 18.25 11.87 14.47
CA VAL A 74 17.03 12.52 14.97
C VAL A 74 15.78 11.73 14.60
N GLY A 75 15.74 11.14 13.39
CA GLY A 75 14.69 10.22 12.95
C GLY A 75 14.71 8.89 13.70
N ASP A 76 15.91 8.36 13.96
CA ASP A 76 16.07 7.08 14.66
C ASP A 76 15.52 7.09 16.08
N TYR A 77 15.38 8.27 16.71
CA TYR A 77 15.06 8.37 18.13
C TYR A 77 13.86 9.25 18.49
N LEU A 78 13.72 10.45 17.90
CA LEU A 78 12.83 11.47 18.50
C LEU A 78 11.93 12.23 17.53
N ALA A 79 12.22 12.27 16.23
CA ALA A 79 11.40 13.06 15.30
C ALA A 79 9.96 12.53 15.13
N GLY A 80 9.71 11.26 15.45
CA GLY A 80 8.39 10.63 15.37
C GLY A 80 8.20 9.56 14.28
N PRO A 81 8.82 9.64 13.09
CA PRO A 81 8.76 8.57 12.11
C PRO A 81 9.31 7.24 12.65
N ASN A 82 8.87 6.12 12.07
CA ASN A 82 9.34 4.80 12.46
C ASN A 82 10.70 4.49 11.83
N HIS A 83 11.65 4.00 12.62
CA HIS A 83 12.98 3.60 12.14
C HIS A 83 13.06 2.14 11.65
N VAL A 84 11.95 1.39 11.70
CA VAL A 84 11.86 0.06 11.08
C VAL A 84 11.53 0.29 9.61
N LEU A 85 12.57 0.32 8.80
CA LEU A 85 12.53 0.73 7.39
C LEU A 85 12.89 -0.41 6.43
N PRO A 86 12.42 -0.34 5.17
CA PRO A 86 12.82 -1.29 4.14
C PRO A 86 14.30 -1.12 3.76
N THR A 87 15.05 -2.22 3.77
CA THR A 87 16.49 -2.25 3.43
C THR A 87 16.75 -2.99 2.11
N GLY A 88 17.99 -3.01 1.63
CA GLY A 88 18.37 -3.81 0.44
C GLY A 88 17.67 -3.39 -0.86
N GLY A 89 17.29 -2.12 -0.97
CA GLY A 89 16.57 -1.58 -2.14
C GLY A 89 15.06 -1.86 -2.13
N THR A 90 14.52 -2.41 -1.04
CA THR A 90 13.10 -2.77 -0.97
C THR A 90 12.16 -1.58 -0.75
N ALA A 91 12.69 -0.37 -0.53
CA ALA A 91 11.92 0.88 -0.52
C ALA A 91 11.19 1.15 -1.85
N ARG A 92 11.48 0.39 -2.91
CA ARG A 92 10.72 0.38 -4.18
C ARG A 92 9.28 -0.12 -4.05
N PHE A 93 8.98 -0.92 -3.02
CA PHE A 93 7.69 -1.59 -2.89
C PHE A 93 7.24 -1.84 -1.45
N PHE A 94 8.08 -1.58 -0.45
CA PHE A 94 7.70 -1.57 0.95
C PHE A 94 7.74 -0.15 1.53
N SER A 95 6.85 0.08 2.50
CA SER A 95 6.79 1.29 3.30
C SER A 95 7.51 1.09 4.64
N PRO A 96 7.85 2.19 5.36
CA PRO A 96 8.15 2.15 6.79
C PRO A 96 7.07 1.43 7.58
N LEU A 97 7.44 0.79 8.69
CA LEU A 97 6.49 0.20 9.62
C LEU A 97 5.50 1.27 10.13
N GLY A 98 4.23 1.06 9.88
CA GLY A 98 3.13 1.95 10.27
C GLY A 98 2.06 1.23 11.07
N VAL A 99 1.01 1.97 11.46
CA VAL A 99 -0.13 1.39 12.16
C VAL A 99 -0.85 0.34 11.31
N ASP A 100 -0.88 0.52 9.99
CA ASP A 100 -1.57 -0.36 9.06
C ASP A 100 -0.98 -1.78 9.02
N ASP A 101 0.31 -1.95 9.34
CA ASP A 101 0.96 -3.27 9.43
C ASP A 101 0.41 -4.12 10.58
N PHE A 102 -0.25 -3.49 11.57
CA PHE A 102 -0.90 -4.16 12.69
C PHE A 102 -2.42 -4.30 12.50
N LEU A 103 -2.95 -3.78 11.39
CA LEU A 103 -4.36 -3.86 11.05
C LEU A 103 -4.63 -4.98 10.06
N LYS A 104 -5.86 -5.49 10.08
CA LYS A 104 -6.40 -6.36 9.03
C LYS A 104 -7.53 -5.63 8.35
N ARG A 105 -7.45 -5.47 7.03
CA ARG A 105 -8.52 -4.86 6.23
C ARG A 105 -9.48 -5.93 5.72
N THR A 106 -10.75 -5.84 6.12
CA THR A 106 -11.80 -6.77 5.70
C THR A 106 -12.83 -6.04 4.85
N SER A 107 -13.11 -6.56 3.65
CA SER A 107 -14.21 -6.07 2.82
C SER A 107 -15.53 -6.71 3.24
N ILE A 108 -16.54 -5.90 3.54
CA ILE A 108 -17.90 -6.36 3.89
C ILE A 108 -18.84 -5.93 2.77
N VAL A 109 -19.51 -6.90 2.13
CA VAL A 109 -20.41 -6.65 1.00
C VAL A 109 -21.79 -7.18 1.33
N ARG A 110 -22.83 -6.36 1.12
CA ARG A 110 -24.24 -6.75 1.23
C ARG A 110 -24.96 -6.42 -0.07
N PHE A 111 -25.71 -7.40 -0.57
CA PHE A 111 -26.59 -7.22 -1.72
C PHE A 111 -28.04 -7.32 -1.29
N GLU A 112 -28.83 -6.31 -1.63
CA GLU A 112 -30.27 -6.35 -1.47
C GLU A 112 -30.93 -7.03 -2.69
N PRO A 113 -32.09 -7.70 -2.52
CA PRO A 113 -32.77 -8.38 -3.61
C PRO A 113 -32.99 -7.53 -4.88
N PRO A 114 -33.33 -6.23 -4.82
CA PRO A 114 -33.42 -5.38 -6.01
C PRO A 114 -32.11 -5.27 -6.77
N LYS A 115 -30.98 -5.12 -6.07
CA LYS A 115 -29.67 -4.97 -6.70
C LYS A 115 -29.18 -6.29 -7.30
N LEU A 116 -29.48 -7.41 -6.66
CA LEU A 116 -29.17 -8.72 -7.23
C LEU A 116 -29.98 -8.99 -8.50
N ARG A 117 -31.24 -8.53 -8.58
CA ARG A 117 -32.03 -8.62 -9.82
C ARG A 117 -31.45 -7.79 -10.95
N GLU A 118 -30.92 -6.61 -10.63
CA GLU A 118 -30.33 -5.69 -11.59
C GLU A 118 -29.04 -6.27 -12.19
N LEU A 119 -28.13 -6.78 -11.36
CA LEU A 119 -26.79 -7.19 -11.80
C LEU A 119 -26.60 -8.70 -11.97
N GLY A 120 -27.59 -9.50 -11.58
CA GLY A 120 -27.43 -10.94 -11.48
C GLY A 120 -27.21 -11.63 -12.83
N LEU A 121 -27.76 -11.08 -13.92
CA LEU A 121 -27.58 -11.65 -15.25
C LEU A 121 -26.15 -11.44 -15.76
N GLU A 122 -25.57 -10.28 -15.51
CA GLU A 122 -24.19 -9.93 -15.84
C GLU A 122 -23.21 -10.79 -15.03
N VAL A 123 -23.46 -10.95 -13.72
CA VAL A 123 -22.64 -11.83 -12.87
C VAL A 123 -22.69 -13.27 -13.36
N MET A 124 -23.88 -13.79 -13.71
CA MET A 124 -24.00 -15.11 -14.30
C MET A 124 -23.25 -15.21 -15.63
N ARG A 125 -23.35 -14.19 -16.50
CA ARG A 125 -22.67 -14.20 -17.80
C ARG A 125 -21.16 -14.24 -17.66
N LEU A 126 -20.59 -13.46 -16.74
CA LEU A 126 -19.16 -13.49 -16.45
C LEU A 126 -18.74 -14.87 -15.91
N ALA A 127 -19.50 -15.42 -14.96
CA ALA A 127 -19.23 -16.74 -14.41
C ALA A 127 -19.26 -17.86 -15.48
N GLU A 128 -20.21 -17.82 -16.42
CA GLU A 128 -20.26 -18.78 -17.53
C GLU A 128 -19.09 -18.62 -18.51
N LEU A 129 -18.67 -17.38 -18.81
CA LEU A 129 -17.50 -17.11 -19.66
C LEU A 129 -16.20 -17.62 -19.03
N GLU A 130 -16.11 -17.61 -17.70
CA GLU A 130 -14.98 -18.17 -16.95
C GLU A 130 -15.08 -19.70 -16.76
N GLY A 131 -16.14 -20.35 -17.25
CA GLY A 131 -16.37 -21.79 -17.06
C GLY A 131 -16.78 -22.17 -15.63
N LEU A 132 -17.20 -21.21 -14.82
CA LEU A 132 -17.56 -21.38 -13.41
C LEU A 132 -19.07 -21.56 -13.21
N GLY A 133 -19.64 -22.63 -13.78
CA GLY A 133 -21.09 -22.88 -13.74
C GLY A 133 -21.71 -22.92 -12.33
N GLY A 134 -20.95 -23.34 -11.31
CA GLY A 134 -21.39 -23.29 -9.91
C GLY A 134 -21.60 -21.86 -9.38
N HIS A 135 -20.77 -20.90 -9.80
CA HIS A 135 -20.91 -19.49 -9.45
C HIS A 135 -22.18 -18.92 -10.08
N ALA A 136 -22.38 -19.13 -11.38
CA ALA A 136 -23.59 -18.72 -12.10
C ALA A 136 -24.85 -19.33 -11.46
N LYS A 137 -24.83 -20.63 -11.17
CA LYS A 137 -25.95 -21.34 -10.55
C LYS A 137 -26.34 -20.77 -9.19
N SER A 138 -25.36 -20.34 -8.40
CA SER A 138 -25.60 -19.75 -7.07
C SER A 138 -26.41 -18.44 -7.15
N VAL A 139 -26.22 -17.65 -8.20
CA VAL A 139 -26.96 -16.41 -8.48
C VAL A 139 -28.33 -16.74 -9.06
N GLU A 140 -28.38 -17.66 -10.03
CA GLU A 140 -29.61 -18.08 -10.68
C GLU A 140 -30.67 -18.54 -9.66
N LEU A 141 -30.28 -19.41 -8.72
CA LEU A 141 -31.19 -19.93 -7.69
C LEU A 141 -31.79 -18.82 -6.82
N ARG A 142 -31.01 -17.77 -6.51
CA ARG A 142 -31.50 -16.61 -5.75
C ARG A 142 -32.44 -15.76 -6.59
N LEU A 143 -32.13 -15.52 -7.86
CA LEU A 143 -33.02 -14.81 -8.78
C LEU A 143 -34.36 -15.53 -8.96
N GLN A 144 -34.33 -16.86 -9.09
CA GLN A 144 -35.54 -17.70 -9.14
C GLN A 144 -36.36 -17.56 -7.86
N LYS A 145 -35.73 -17.64 -6.68
CA LYS A 145 -36.41 -17.44 -5.38
C LYS A 145 -37.04 -16.04 -5.27
N ILE A 146 -36.33 -15.00 -5.70
CA ILE A 146 -36.83 -13.61 -5.70
C ILE A 146 -38.05 -13.47 -6.63
N ARG A 147 -37.99 -14.04 -7.83
CA ARG A 147 -39.11 -14.04 -8.80
C ARG A 147 -40.33 -14.76 -8.24
N ARG A 148 -40.13 -15.93 -7.61
CA ARG A 148 -41.20 -16.69 -6.98
C ARG A 148 -41.87 -15.92 -5.83
N ALA A 149 -41.09 -15.39 -4.90
CA ALA A 149 -41.61 -14.62 -3.76
C ALA A 149 -42.40 -13.38 -4.21
N ARG A 150 -41.99 -12.75 -5.32
CA ARG A 150 -42.75 -11.64 -5.91
C ARG A 150 -44.12 -12.09 -6.42
N ARG A 151 -44.19 -13.17 -7.20
CA ARG A 151 -45.45 -13.73 -7.72
C ARG A 151 -46.41 -14.12 -6.61
N GLU A 152 -45.91 -14.74 -5.54
CA GLU A 152 -46.74 -15.13 -4.39
C GLU A 152 -47.34 -13.91 -3.68
N ARG A 153 -46.58 -12.81 -3.54
CA ARG A 153 -47.08 -11.54 -2.98
C ARG A 153 -48.12 -10.87 -3.88
N GLU A 154 -47.90 -10.88 -5.19
CA GLU A 154 -48.85 -10.34 -6.17
C GLU A 154 -50.18 -11.12 -6.13
N ALA A 155 -50.13 -12.45 -6.14
CA ALA A 155 -51.31 -13.31 -6.04
C ALA A 155 -52.06 -13.16 -4.70
N ALA A 156 -51.35 -13.05 -3.56
CA ALA A 156 -51.98 -12.81 -2.26
C ALA A 156 -52.70 -11.47 -2.19
N ARG A 157 -52.12 -10.43 -2.82
CA ARG A 157 -52.73 -9.10 -2.92
C ARG A 157 -53.99 -9.12 -3.79
N GLU A 158 -53.98 -9.84 -4.91
CA GLU A 158 -55.14 -10.02 -5.78
C GLU A 158 -56.26 -10.82 -5.11
N ALA A 159 -55.91 -11.77 -4.23
CA ALA A 159 -56.85 -12.57 -3.44
C ALA A 159 -57.41 -11.86 -2.20
N GLY A 160 -57.04 -10.59 -1.94
CA GLY A 160 -57.52 -9.83 -0.79
C GLY A 160 -56.98 -10.28 0.57
N VAL A 161 -55.88 -11.03 0.61
CA VAL A 161 -55.27 -11.53 1.84
C VAL A 161 -54.23 -10.52 2.34
N GLU A 162 -54.55 -9.76 3.39
CA GLU A 162 -53.56 -8.92 4.08
C GLU A 162 -52.63 -9.78 4.95
N PHE A 163 -51.33 -9.77 4.62
CA PHE A 163 -50.30 -10.26 5.53
C PHE A 163 -50.05 -9.19 6.60
N LYS A 164 -50.46 -9.46 7.85
CA LYS A 164 -49.95 -8.72 9.00
C LYS A 164 -48.44 -8.99 9.11
N VAL A 165 -47.68 -7.90 9.12
CA VAL A 165 -46.22 -7.88 9.32
C VAL A 165 -45.86 -8.49 10.66
#